data_AF-A0A139CGX9-F1
#
_entry.id   AF-A0A139CGX9-F1
#
_cell.length_a   1.000
_cell.length_b   1.000
_cell.length_c   1.000
_cell.angle_alpha   90.00
_cell.angle_beta   90.00
_cell.angle_gamma   90.00
#
_symmetry.space_group_name_H-M   'P 1'
#
loop_
_entity.id
_entity.type
_entity.pdbx_description
1 polymer ?
#
loop_
_entity_poly.entity_id
_entity_poly.type
_entity_poly.pdbx_seq_one_letter_code
_entity_poly.pdbx_strand_id
1 'polypeptide(L)'
;MTTSKNSLAYDLQEPFRFLVDMAVISLIESGKIENKDFIRTESHSLRLKPSGAKKVTEEFNNWMNKKVPYKKQSVMWSYTLLLKTRELAQYLVGKRKTLDFSKPAYAVERQDSEDIRQKILSISYSEWKNMGFSKGTLHYMKKNAEADKPFSLNSHVKERLEMWERY
;
A
#
# COMPACT_ATOMS: atom_id res chain seq x y z
N MET A 1 -27.58 -20.65 18.41
CA MET A 1 -26.81 -19.57 17.76
C MET A 1 -25.43 -19.55 18.39
N THR A 2 -24.37 -19.86 17.63
CA THR A 2 -23.00 -19.70 18.12
C THR A 2 -22.74 -18.21 18.34
N THR A 3 -22.62 -17.80 19.60
CA THR A 3 -22.17 -16.44 19.95
C THR A 3 -20.80 -16.22 19.31
N SER A 4 -20.74 -15.33 18.32
CA SER A 4 -19.45 -14.87 17.79
C SER A 4 -18.72 -14.19 18.94
N LYS A 5 -17.66 -14.82 19.47
CA LYS A 5 -16.99 -14.38 20.70
C LYS A 5 -16.52 -12.91 20.65
N ASN A 6 -16.30 -12.36 19.45
CA ASN A 6 -15.73 -11.04 19.22
C ASN A 6 -16.50 -10.19 18.19
N SER A 7 -17.83 -10.07 18.30
CA SER A 7 -18.66 -9.29 17.34
C SER A 7 -18.10 -7.88 17.06
N LEU A 8 -17.75 -7.14 18.11
CA LEU A 8 -17.19 -5.79 17.97
C LEU A 8 -15.86 -5.76 17.21
N ALA A 9 -15.06 -6.83 17.29
CA ALA A 9 -13.82 -6.90 16.51
C ALA A 9 -14.11 -7.04 15.01
N TYR A 10 -15.17 -7.78 14.64
CA TYR A 10 -15.62 -7.89 13.25
C TYR A 10 -16.24 -6.60 12.71
N ASP A 11 -16.87 -5.79 13.56
CA ASP A 11 -17.34 -4.47 13.13
C ASP A 11 -16.16 -3.49 12.97
N LEU A 12 -15.21 -3.52 13.91
CA LEU A 12 -14.04 -2.63 13.89
C LEU A 12 -13.00 -2.98 12.83
N GLN A 13 -12.93 -4.23 12.35
CA GLN A 13 -12.00 -4.58 11.26
C GLN A 13 -12.42 -3.97 9.92
N GLU A 14 -13.72 -3.78 9.65
CA GLU A 14 -14.20 -3.35 8.32
C GLU A 14 -13.55 -2.05 7.82
N PRO A 15 -13.45 -0.95 8.61
CA PRO A 15 -12.77 0.27 8.15
C PRO A 15 -11.26 0.11 7.96
N PHE A 16 -10.64 -0.98 8.43
CA PHE A 16 -9.20 -1.23 8.33
C PHE A 16 -8.84 -2.44 7.46
N ARG A 17 -9.83 -3.17 6.95
CA ARG A 17 -9.66 -4.40 6.18
C ARG A 17 -8.76 -4.19 4.95
N PHE A 18 -8.85 -3.01 4.34
CA PHE A 18 -8.02 -2.60 3.21
C PHE A 18 -6.52 -2.72 3.48
N LEU A 19 -6.05 -2.60 4.74
CA LEU A 19 -4.63 -2.75 5.07
C LEU A 19 -4.13 -4.18 4.79
N VAL A 20 -4.99 -5.17 5.00
CA VAL A 20 -4.69 -6.57 4.66
C VAL A 20 -4.70 -6.75 3.14
N ASP A 21 -5.72 -6.20 2.47
CA ASP A 21 -5.83 -6.30 1.00
C ASP A 21 -4.59 -5.70 0.31
N MET A 22 -4.15 -4.53 0.77
CA MET A 22 -2.96 -3.87 0.24
C MET A 22 -1.67 -4.65 0.52
N ALA A 23 -1.54 -5.29 1.70
CA ALA A 23 -0.40 -6.16 2.00
C ALA A 23 -0.37 -7.40 1.08
N VAL A 24 -1.52 -8.01 0.83
CA VAL A 24 -1.64 -9.17 -0.08
C VAL A 24 -1.31 -8.77 -1.52
N ILE A 25 -1.87 -7.66 -2.01
CA ILE A 25 -1.55 -7.12 -3.35
C ILE A 25 -0.05 -6.85 -3.47
N SER A 26 0.57 -6.22 -2.45
CA SER A 26 2.01 -5.95 -2.44
C SER A 26 2.86 -7.22 -2.56
N LEU A 27 2.46 -8.32 -1.91
CA LEU A 27 3.16 -9.61 -2.00
C LEU A 27 3.02 -10.27 -3.37
N ILE A 28 1.85 -10.14 -3.99
CA ILE A 28 1.57 -10.68 -5.33
C ILE A 28 2.37 -9.90 -6.37
N GLU A 29 2.27 -8.57 -6.39
CA GLU A 29 2.95 -7.71 -7.37
C GLU A 29 4.47 -7.80 -7.29
N SER A 30 5.02 -7.99 -6.07
CA SER A 30 6.46 -8.13 -5.88
C SER A 30 6.99 -9.55 -6.15
N GLY A 31 6.10 -10.53 -6.37
CA GLY A 31 6.47 -11.94 -6.52
C GLY A 31 7.17 -12.52 -5.28
N LYS A 32 7.00 -11.89 -4.11
CA LYS A 32 7.64 -12.34 -2.86
C LYS A 32 7.05 -13.65 -2.35
N ILE A 33 5.77 -13.92 -2.63
CA ILE A 33 5.10 -15.15 -2.21
C ILE A 33 5.09 -16.16 -3.37
N GLU A 34 5.51 -17.39 -3.09
CA GLU A 34 5.73 -18.42 -4.11
C GLU A 34 4.95 -19.71 -3.78
N ASN A 35 4.74 -20.59 -4.76
CA ASN A 35 4.05 -21.88 -4.56
C ASN A 35 4.66 -22.72 -3.42
N LYS A 36 5.99 -22.63 -3.21
CA LYS A 36 6.68 -23.36 -2.14
C LYS A 36 6.23 -22.93 -0.73
N ASP A 37 5.67 -21.74 -0.58
CA ASP A 37 5.20 -21.17 0.68
C ASP A 37 3.82 -21.70 1.11
N PHE A 38 3.20 -22.53 0.28
CA PHE A 38 1.90 -23.15 0.56
C PHE A 38 2.02 -24.66 0.69
N ILE A 39 1.08 -25.24 1.43
CA ILE A 39 0.83 -26.68 1.48
C ILE A 39 -0.62 -26.94 1.10
N ARG A 40 -0.85 -27.93 0.23
CA ARG A 40 -2.18 -28.44 -0.08
C ARG A 40 -2.52 -29.52 0.94
N THR A 41 -3.65 -29.37 1.61
CA THR A 41 -4.17 -30.37 2.54
C THR A 41 -4.85 -31.51 1.79
N GLU A 42 -5.08 -32.63 2.48
CA GLU A 42 -5.85 -33.77 1.95
C GLU A 42 -7.26 -33.36 1.52
N SER A 43 -7.88 -32.40 2.23
CA SER A 43 -9.16 -31.79 1.88
C SER A 43 -9.10 -30.83 0.68
N HIS A 44 -8.01 -30.83 -0.09
CA HIS A 44 -7.72 -29.92 -1.20
C HIS A 44 -7.71 -28.42 -0.88
N SER A 45 -7.68 -28.04 0.41
CA SER A 45 -7.53 -26.66 0.83
C SER A 45 -6.06 -26.23 0.76
N LEU A 46 -5.79 -24.93 0.63
CA LEU A 46 -4.44 -24.37 0.75
C LEU A 46 -4.22 -23.80 2.15
N ARG A 47 -3.04 -24.04 2.70
CA ARG A 47 -2.57 -23.42 3.95
C ARG A 47 -1.18 -22.82 3.76
N LEU A 48 -0.90 -21.73 4.47
CA LEU A 48 0.44 -21.15 4.52
C LEU A 48 1.38 -22.08 5.30
N LYS A 49 2.57 -22.32 4.76
CA LYS A 49 3.70 -22.85 5.52
C LYS A 49 4.30 -21.74 6.41
N PRO A 50 5.18 -22.08 7.37
CA PRO A 50 5.87 -21.08 8.18
C PRO A 50 6.58 -19.99 7.36
N SER A 51 7.14 -20.33 6.19
CA SER A 51 7.77 -19.36 5.29
C SER A 51 6.76 -18.34 4.73
N GLY A 52 5.60 -18.80 4.27
CA GLY A 52 4.51 -17.94 3.77
C GLY A 52 3.90 -17.08 4.88
N ALA A 53 3.64 -17.67 6.05
CA ALA A 53 3.12 -16.95 7.20
C ALA A 53 4.06 -15.83 7.64
N LYS A 54 5.38 -16.07 7.63
CA LYS A 54 6.40 -15.05 7.92
C LYS A 54 6.34 -13.89 6.92
N LYS A 55 6.34 -14.19 5.61
CA LYS A 55 6.24 -13.17 4.55
C LYS A 55 4.98 -12.31 4.67
N VAL A 56 3.82 -12.94 4.91
CA VAL A 56 2.55 -12.24 5.11
C VAL A 56 2.59 -11.35 6.35
N THR A 57 3.13 -11.85 7.46
CA THR A 57 3.25 -11.09 8.71
C THR A 57 4.17 -9.88 8.56
N GLU A 58 5.31 -10.05 7.88
CA GLU A 58 6.26 -8.97 7.62
C GLU A 58 5.63 -7.87 6.75
N GLU A 59 4.95 -8.23 5.66
CA GLU A 59 4.32 -7.24 4.78
C GLU A 59 3.13 -6.55 5.47
N PHE A 60 2.32 -7.28 6.24
CA PHE A 60 1.27 -6.68 7.05
C PHE A 60 1.83 -5.67 8.07
N ASN A 61 2.92 -6.01 8.75
CA ASN A 61 3.60 -5.09 9.67
C ASN A 61 4.13 -3.84 8.96
N ASN A 62 4.67 -3.98 7.74
CA ASN A 62 5.09 -2.83 6.94
C ASN A 62 3.92 -1.89 6.68
N TRP A 63 2.75 -2.41 6.30
CA TRP A 63 1.53 -1.61 6.10
C TRP A 63 1.03 -0.97 7.38
N MET A 64 0.99 -1.71 8.49
CA MET A 64 0.59 -1.19 9.80
C MET A 64 1.49 -0.07 10.32
N ASN A 65 2.76 -0.08 9.93
CA ASN A 65 3.76 0.93 10.30
C ASN A 65 3.81 2.13 9.33
N LYS A 66 3.11 2.09 8.19
CA LYS A 66 2.98 3.26 7.33
C LYS A 66 2.27 4.38 8.07
N LYS A 67 2.77 5.60 7.87
CA LYS A 67 2.21 6.79 8.50
C LYS A 67 1.09 7.37 7.65
N VAL A 68 0.07 7.87 8.33
CA VAL A 68 -1.07 8.57 7.75
C VAL A 68 -1.31 9.89 8.50
N PRO A 69 -1.67 10.97 7.80
CA PRO A 69 -2.10 12.20 8.45
C PRO A 69 -3.36 11.95 9.28
N TYR A 70 -3.29 12.25 10.57
CA TYR A 70 -4.41 12.19 11.49
C TYR A 70 -4.53 13.50 12.27
N LYS A 71 -5.57 14.28 11.96
CA LYS A 71 -5.74 15.65 12.47
C LYS A 71 -4.51 16.49 12.10
N LYS A 72 -3.74 16.97 13.06
CA LYS A 72 -2.52 17.79 12.85
C LYS A 72 -1.22 16.99 13.00
N GLN A 73 -1.29 15.66 13.10
CA GLN A 73 -0.14 14.80 13.37
C GLN A 73 -0.02 13.71 12.31
N SER A 74 1.17 13.15 12.16
CA SER A 74 1.43 11.97 11.35
C SER A 74 1.58 10.76 12.28
N VAL A 75 0.73 9.75 12.13
CA VAL A 75 0.68 8.57 13.02
C VAL A 75 0.66 7.28 12.20
N MET A 76 1.09 6.17 12.80
CA MET A 76 1.02 4.85 12.14
C MET A 76 -0.42 4.36 12.02
N TRP A 77 -0.71 3.50 11.03
CA TRP A 77 -2.01 2.82 10.92
C TRP A 77 -2.33 1.96 12.15
N SER A 78 -1.33 1.30 12.74
CA SER A 78 -1.48 0.56 14.01
C SER A 78 -2.00 1.44 15.15
N TYR A 79 -1.50 2.67 15.24
CA TYR A 79 -1.96 3.63 16.25
C TYR A 79 -3.34 4.23 15.90
N THR A 80 -3.64 4.38 14.60
CA THR A 80 -4.93 4.88 14.12
C THR A 80 -6.08 3.96 14.54
N LEU A 81 -5.88 2.63 14.48
CA LEU A 81 -6.87 1.66 14.96
C LEU A 81 -7.20 1.90 16.44
N LEU A 82 -6.19 2.03 17.30
CA LEU A 82 -6.38 2.34 18.73
C LEU A 82 -7.13 3.65 18.94
N LEU A 83 -6.76 4.70 18.20
CA LEU A 83 -7.40 6.01 18.29
C LEU A 83 -8.88 5.93 17.90
N LYS A 84 -9.22 5.18 16.86
CA LYS A 84 -10.61 5.02 16.40
C LYS A 84 -11.47 4.21 17.34
N THR A 85 -10.92 3.15 17.92
CA THR A 85 -11.60 2.41 18.99
C THR A 85 -11.84 3.29 20.21
N ARG A 86 -10.89 4.14 20.58
CA ARG A 86 -11.07 5.12 21.67
C ARG A 86 -12.13 6.17 21.34
N GLU A 87 -12.17 6.65 20.10
CA GLU A 87 -13.19 7.59 19.63
C GLU A 87 -14.60 6.99 19.68
N LEU A 88 -14.75 5.71 19.30
CA LEU A 88 -16.00 4.97 19.48
C LEU A 88 -16.39 4.89 20.95
N ALA A 89 -15.46 4.51 21.83
CA ALA A 89 -15.74 4.43 23.26
C ALA A 89 -16.20 5.78 23.84
N GLN A 90 -15.54 6.88 23.45
CA GLN A 90 -15.91 8.24 23.85
C GLN A 90 -17.27 8.67 23.32
N TYR A 91 -17.62 8.27 22.10
CA TYR A 91 -18.93 8.52 21.50
C TYR A 91 -20.04 7.81 22.27
N LEU A 92 -19.83 6.52 22.60
CA LEU A 92 -20.80 5.71 23.34
C LEU A 92 -21.09 6.26 24.75
N VAL A 93 -20.10 6.86 25.42
CA VAL A 93 -20.28 7.48 26.75
C VAL A 93 -20.65 8.97 26.69
N GLY A 94 -21.00 9.50 25.51
CA GLY A 94 -21.41 10.90 25.32
C GLY A 94 -20.31 11.95 25.48
N LYS A 95 -19.05 11.54 25.72
CA LYS A 95 -17.89 12.45 25.77
C LYS A 95 -17.54 13.02 24.39
N ARG A 96 -18.03 12.39 23.33
CA ARG A 96 -17.87 12.85 21.95
C ARG A 96 -19.21 12.88 21.23
N LYS A 97 -19.50 13.96 20.50
CA LYS A 97 -20.76 14.14 19.77
C LYS A 97 -20.82 13.44 18.41
N THR A 98 -19.66 13.15 17.80
CA THR A 98 -19.58 12.60 16.45
C THR A 98 -18.58 11.45 16.37
N LEU A 99 -18.86 10.51 15.47
CA LEU A 99 -18.02 9.37 15.16
C LEU A 99 -17.87 9.26 13.64
N ASP A 100 -16.64 9.15 13.17
CA ASP A 100 -16.32 9.08 11.76
C ASP A 100 -15.13 8.12 11.56
N PHE A 101 -15.37 6.99 10.89
CA PHE A 101 -14.34 6.02 10.51
C PHE A 101 -13.81 6.24 9.08
N SER A 102 -14.44 7.10 8.28
CA SER A 102 -13.97 7.41 6.91
C SER A 102 -12.63 8.16 6.89
N LYS A 103 -12.28 8.80 8.02
CA LYS A 103 -11.02 9.52 8.21
C LYS A 103 -10.14 8.81 9.24
N PRO A 104 -8.81 8.72 9.06
CA PRO A 104 -8.09 9.24 7.92
C PRO A 104 -8.31 8.35 6.70
N ALA A 105 -8.51 8.95 5.54
CA ALA A 105 -8.65 8.21 4.30
C ALA A 105 -7.27 7.75 3.84
N TYR A 106 -7.17 6.51 3.37
CA TYR A 106 -5.99 6.07 2.64
C TYR A 106 -5.97 6.75 1.26
N ALA A 107 -4.87 7.42 0.93
CA ALA A 107 -4.62 7.93 -0.42
C ALA A 107 -3.71 6.95 -1.15
N VAL A 108 -4.15 6.47 -2.32
CA VAL A 108 -3.33 5.64 -3.20
C VAL A 108 -2.31 6.55 -3.88
N GLU A 109 -1.09 6.61 -3.34
CA GLU A 109 0.03 7.29 -3.98
C GLU A 109 0.90 6.27 -4.74
N ARG A 110 0.47 5.90 -5.95
CA ARG A 110 1.25 5.03 -6.84
C ARG A 110 2.22 5.89 -7.66
N GLN A 111 3.51 5.56 -7.64
CA GLN A 111 4.54 6.32 -8.38
C GLN A 111 4.82 5.74 -9.78
N ASP A 112 4.39 4.52 -10.05
CA ASP A 112 4.63 3.77 -11.29
C ASP A 112 3.33 3.52 -12.06
N SER A 113 2.43 4.51 -12.09
CA SER A 113 1.20 4.43 -12.87
C SER A 113 1.48 4.16 -14.34
N GLU A 114 0.49 3.62 -15.05
CA GLU A 114 0.64 3.35 -16.49
C GLU A 114 0.98 4.63 -17.27
N ASP A 115 0.39 5.77 -16.92
CA ASP A 115 0.76 7.08 -17.48
C ASP A 115 2.25 7.38 -17.31
N ILE A 116 2.78 7.19 -16.09
CA ILE A 116 4.19 7.42 -15.79
C ILE A 116 5.09 6.43 -16.54
N ARG A 117 4.69 5.17 -16.67
CA ARG A 117 5.40 4.17 -17.49
C ARG A 117 5.47 4.63 -18.94
N GLN A 118 4.34 5.02 -19.53
CA GLN A 118 4.29 5.48 -20.92
C GLN A 118 5.10 6.76 -21.14
N LYS A 119 5.10 7.70 -20.19
CA LYS A 119 5.98 8.89 -20.24
C LYS A 119 7.46 8.49 -20.25
N ILE A 120 7.89 7.58 -19.36
CA ILE A 120 9.28 7.09 -19.31
C ILE A 120 9.68 6.38 -20.61
N LEU A 121 8.79 5.55 -21.17
CA LEU A 121 9.07 4.81 -22.41
C LEU A 121 9.15 5.74 -23.62
N SER A 122 8.28 6.74 -23.70
CA SER A 122 8.16 7.65 -24.84
C SER A 122 9.22 8.75 -24.87
N ILE A 123 9.74 9.19 -23.73
CA ILE A 123 10.69 10.32 -23.68
C ILE A 123 12.03 9.97 -24.34
N SER A 124 12.56 10.91 -25.12
CA SER A 124 13.87 10.78 -25.76
C SER A 124 15.03 11.08 -24.80
N TYR A 125 16.23 10.58 -25.13
CA TYR A 125 17.44 10.90 -24.36
C TYR A 125 17.78 12.40 -24.35
N SER A 126 17.40 13.14 -25.40
CA SER A 126 17.57 14.59 -25.50
C SER A 126 16.64 15.32 -24.54
N GLU A 127 15.34 15.02 -24.56
CA GLU A 127 14.36 15.64 -23.67
C GLU A 127 14.69 15.33 -22.20
N TRP A 128 15.06 14.08 -21.90
CA TRP A 128 15.48 13.69 -20.56
C TRP A 128 16.72 14.42 -20.07
N LYS A 129 17.69 14.66 -20.96
CA LYS A 129 18.88 15.46 -20.64
C LYS A 129 18.53 16.93 -20.43
N ASN A 130 17.58 17.47 -21.20
CA ASN A 130 17.07 18.84 -21.04
C ASN A 130 16.32 18.99 -19.70
N MET A 131 15.68 17.93 -19.21
CA MET A 131 15.14 17.85 -17.86
C MET A 131 16.24 17.72 -16.78
N GLY A 132 17.53 17.83 -17.12
CA GLY A 132 18.64 17.86 -16.16
C GLY A 132 19.05 16.50 -15.60
N PHE A 133 18.67 15.39 -16.24
CA PHE A 133 19.01 14.05 -15.79
C PHE A 133 20.01 13.34 -16.71
N SER A 134 20.76 12.40 -16.16
CA SER A 134 21.75 11.63 -16.93
C SER A 134 21.08 10.62 -17.87
N LYS A 135 21.74 10.30 -18.99
CA LYS A 135 21.28 9.24 -19.91
C LYS A 135 21.20 7.87 -19.22
N GLY A 136 22.14 7.56 -18.33
CA GLY A 136 22.14 6.30 -17.57
C GLY A 136 20.90 6.16 -16.70
N THR A 137 20.42 7.26 -16.12
CA THR A 137 19.16 7.27 -15.35
C THR A 137 17.98 6.90 -16.23
N LEU A 138 17.85 7.46 -17.45
CA LEU A 138 16.74 7.11 -18.35
C LEU A 138 16.80 5.64 -18.77
N HIS A 139 17.99 5.13 -19.09
CA HIS A 139 18.16 3.73 -19.48
C HIS A 139 17.62 2.77 -18.42
N TYR A 140 17.99 3.01 -17.15
CA TYR A 140 17.48 2.21 -16.04
C TYR A 140 15.97 2.37 -15.83
N MET A 141 15.45 3.59 -15.99
CA MET A 141 14.01 3.86 -15.85
C MET A 141 13.19 3.17 -16.94
N LYS A 142 13.63 3.18 -18.21
CA LYS A 142 12.97 2.44 -19.30
C LYS A 142 12.92 0.95 -18.99
N LYS A 143 14.03 0.37 -18.53
CA LYS A 143 14.08 -1.04 -18.12
C LYS A 143 13.08 -1.35 -16.99
N ASN A 144 12.91 -0.46 -16.02
CA ASN A 144 11.93 -0.64 -14.95
C ASN A 144 10.48 -0.46 -15.43
N ALA A 145 10.24 0.48 -16.35
CA ALA A 145 8.92 0.72 -16.92
C ALA A 145 8.46 -0.43 -17.84
N GLU A 146 9.39 -1.05 -18.57
CA GLU A 146 9.16 -2.27 -19.37
C GLU A 146 8.92 -3.51 -18.50
N ALA A 147 9.48 -3.53 -17.28
CA ALA A 147 9.24 -4.62 -16.36
C ALA A 147 7.83 -4.53 -15.78
N ASP A 148 7.08 -5.62 -15.83
CA ASP A 148 5.74 -5.75 -15.20
C ASP A 148 5.85 -5.88 -13.66
N LYS A 149 6.65 -5.01 -13.04
CA LYS A 149 6.99 -4.99 -11.61
C LYS A 149 6.93 -3.56 -11.09
N PRO A 150 6.52 -3.34 -9.83
CA PRO A 150 6.54 -2.02 -9.23
C PRO A 150 7.96 -1.42 -9.18
N PHE A 151 8.06 -0.11 -9.40
CA PHE A 151 9.31 0.64 -9.20
C PHE A 151 9.03 1.98 -8.52
N SER A 152 10.07 2.57 -7.94
CA SER A 152 10.00 3.91 -7.33
C SER A 152 10.70 4.93 -8.19
N LEU A 153 10.24 6.17 -8.09
CA LEU A 153 10.88 7.33 -8.71
C LEU A 153 11.51 8.20 -7.63
N ASN A 154 12.68 8.76 -7.95
CA ASN A 154 13.20 9.87 -7.17
C ASN A 154 12.21 11.05 -7.25
N SER A 155 12.02 11.77 -6.14
CA SER A 155 11.09 12.90 -6.06
C SER A 155 11.30 13.93 -7.18
N HIS A 156 12.54 14.26 -7.50
CA HIS A 156 12.86 15.23 -8.57
C HIS A 156 12.51 14.69 -9.96
N VAL A 157 12.73 13.39 -10.20
CA VAL A 157 12.37 12.73 -11.45
C VAL A 157 10.86 12.72 -11.61
N LYS A 158 10.13 12.36 -10.54
CA LYS A 158 8.67 12.34 -10.52
C LYS A 158 8.09 13.72 -10.85
N GLU A 159 8.52 14.76 -10.14
CA GLU A 159 8.04 16.14 -10.32
C GLU A 159 8.23 16.63 -11.77
N ARG A 160 9.44 16.47 -12.33
CA ARG A 160 9.70 16.92 -13.72
C ARG A 160 8.94 16.08 -14.75
N LEU A 161 8.76 14.78 -14.51
CA LEU A 161 8.02 13.90 -15.40
C LEU A 161 6.51 14.18 -15.36
N GLU A 162 5.97 14.56 -14.20
CA GLU A 162 4.58 15.01 -14.06
C GLU A 162 4.34 16.29 -14.87
N MET A 163 5.31 17.21 -14.88
CA MET A 163 5.29 18.45 -15.67
C MET A 163 5.64 18.26 -17.16
N TRP A 164 6.10 17.08 -17.56
CA TRP A 164 6.47 16.81 -18.95
C TRP A 164 5.22 16.53 -19.78
N GLU A 165 4.94 17.43 -20.72
CA GLU A 165 3.89 17.30 -21.71
C GLU A 165 4.51 17.02 -23.09
N ARG A 166 3.91 16.08 -23.80
CA ARG A 166 4.31 15.73 -25.16
C ARG A 166 3.71 16.78 -26.11
N TYR A 167 4.54 17.69 -26.60
CA TYR A 167 4.16 18.62 -27.67
C TYR A 167 4.08 17.90 -29.01
#